data_AF-A0A4D7ATA9-F1
#
_entry.id   AF-A0A4D7ATA9-F1
#
_cell.length_a   1.000
_cell.length_b   1.000
_cell.length_c   1.000
_cell.angle_alpha   90.00
_cell.angle_beta   90.00
_cell.angle_gamma   90.00
#
_symmetry.space_group_name_H-M   'P 1'
#
loop_
_entity.id
_entity.type
_entity.pdbx_description
1 polymer ?
#
loop_
_entity_poly.entity_id
_entity_poly.type
_entity_poly.pdbx_seq_one_letter_code
_entity_poly.pdbx_strand_id
1 'polypeptide(L)'
;MTTKKLQTILEMVDRGCLQKDIAKAVNVSVSTVSIWARKYGRVRIPRRYCLKMYTIYGKDGQYAFEGTARECAEYLGIQYQSFRRMASQYQRYGKGQYAVYPSEVEA
;
A
#
# COMPACT_ATOMS: atom_id res chain seq x y z
N MET A 1 17.95 -0.75 -19.59
CA MET A 1 16.68 -1.46 -19.90
C MET A 1 16.74 -1.89 -21.35
N THR A 2 16.36 -3.13 -21.68
CA THR A 2 16.28 -3.56 -23.08
C THR A 2 15.05 -2.97 -23.78
N THR A 3 15.15 -2.73 -25.08
CA THR A 3 14.07 -2.14 -25.91
C THR A 3 12.78 -2.96 -25.87
N LYS A 4 12.87 -4.30 -25.91
CA LYS A 4 11.69 -5.19 -25.80
C LYS A 4 10.93 -5.00 -24.48
N LYS A 5 11.64 -4.94 -23.35
CA LYS A 5 11.03 -4.72 -22.03
C LYS A 5 10.33 -3.37 -21.93
N LEU A 6 10.94 -2.33 -22.52
CA LEU A 6 10.33 -1.00 -22.57
C LEU A 6 9.04 -1.00 -23.38
N GLN A 7 9.02 -1.63 -24.56
CA GLN A 7 7.83 -1.72 -25.39
C GLN A 7 6.68 -2.41 -24.65
N THR A 8 6.95 -3.54 -24.01
CA THR A 8 5.95 -4.26 -23.19
C THR A 8 5.42 -3.38 -22.04
N ILE A 9 6.28 -2.60 -21.37
CA ILE A 9 5.83 -1.65 -20.34
C ILE A 9 4.83 -0.65 -20.91
N LEU A 10 5.15 0.00 -22.04
CA LEU A 10 4.31 1.05 -22.61
C LEU A 10 2.97 0.48 -23.09
N GLU A 11 2.98 -0.67 -23.77
CA GLU A 11 1.75 -1.35 -24.22
C GLU A 11 0.84 -1.73 -23.07
N MET A 12 1.39 -2.30 -21.98
CA MET A 12 0.57 -2.66 -20.82
C MET A 12 0.05 -1.43 -20.06
N VAL A 13 0.81 -0.32 -20.03
CA VAL A 13 0.30 0.94 -19.46
C VAL A 13 -0.85 1.49 -20.29
N ASP A 14 -0.75 1.46 -21.63
CA ASP A 14 -1.81 1.94 -22.52
C ASP A 14 -3.08 1.09 -22.42
N ARG A 15 -2.94 -0.21 -22.13
CA ARG A 15 -4.05 -1.12 -21.80
C ARG A 15 -4.65 -0.88 -20.41
N GLY A 16 -4.09 0.02 -19.61
CA GLY A 16 -4.56 0.32 -18.26
C GLY A 16 -4.20 -0.74 -17.21
N CYS A 17 -3.20 -1.59 -17.46
CA CYS A 17 -2.75 -2.58 -16.48
C CYS A 17 -2.17 -1.90 -15.22
N LEU A 18 -2.24 -2.59 -14.08
CA LEU A 18 -1.69 -2.11 -12.82
C LEU A 18 -0.16 -2.15 -12.84
N GLN A 19 0.49 -1.17 -12.21
CA GLN A 19 1.97 -1.12 -12.15
C GLN A 19 2.61 -2.41 -11.60
N LYS A 20 1.94 -3.11 -10.66
CA LYS A 20 2.42 -4.38 -10.10
C LYS A 20 2.42 -5.51 -11.13
N ASP A 21 1.39 -5.59 -11.96
CA ASP A 21 1.26 -6.66 -12.97
C ASP A 21 2.28 -6.45 -14.09
N ILE A 22 2.50 -5.19 -14.48
CA ILE A 22 3.54 -4.80 -15.44
C ILE A 22 4.93 -5.15 -14.90
N ALA A 23 5.19 -4.83 -13.63
CA ALA A 23 6.43 -5.14 -12.95
C ALA A 23 6.71 -6.66 -12.93
N LYS A 24 5.69 -7.46 -12.63
CA LYS A 24 5.76 -8.93 -12.63
C LYS A 24 6.01 -9.49 -14.03
N ALA A 25 5.27 -9.02 -15.03
CA ALA A 25 5.40 -9.48 -16.41
C ALA A 25 6.78 -9.20 -17.03
N VAL A 26 7.37 -8.05 -16.70
CA VAL A 26 8.64 -7.59 -17.28
C VAL A 26 9.85 -7.95 -16.39
N ASN A 27 9.58 -8.51 -15.21
CA ASN A 27 10.55 -8.81 -14.15
C ASN A 27 11.42 -7.60 -13.80
N VAL A 28 10.77 -6.51 -13.37
CA VAL A 28 11.41 -5.26 -12.95
C VAL A 28 10.70 -4.70 -11.72
N SER A 29 11.32 -3.75 -11.01
CA SER A 29 10.65 -3.10 -9.89
C SER A 29 9.51 -2.19 -10.35
N VAL A 30 8.47 -2.06 -9.51
CA VAL A 30 7.34 -1.12 -9.72
C VAL A 30 7.84 0.31 -9.95
N SER A 31 8.88 0.72 -9.22
CA SER A 31 9.54 2.02 -9.39
C SER A 31 10.09 2.19 -10.81
N THR A 32 10.66 1.14 -11.38
CA THR A 32 11.19 1.15 -12.75
C THR A 32 10.07 1.38 -13.76
N VAL A 33 8.94 0.67 -13.64
CA VAL A 33 7.75 0.89 -14.48
C VAL A 33 7.29 2.35 -14.42
N SER A 34 7.20 2.91 -13.21
CA SER A 34 6.76 4.30 -13.01
C SER A 34 7.72 5.33 -13.60
N ILE A 35 9.04 5.10 -13.54
CA ILE A 35 10.05 6.02 -14.13
C ILE A 35 9.92 6.02 -15.66
N TRP A 36 9.90 4.82 -16.26
CA TRP A 36 9.86 4.69 -17.72
C TRP A 36 8.53 5.18 -18.31
N ALA A 37 7.39 4.85 -17.70
CA ALA A 37 6.12 5.37 -18.16
C ALA A 37 6.05 6.90 -18.14
N ARG A 38 6.54 7.54 -17.07
CA ARG A 38 6.60 9.01 -16.97
C ARG A 38 7.52 9.63 -18.01
N LYS A 39 8.70 9.03 -18.24
CA LYS A 39 9.64 9.48 -19.28
C LYS A 39 9.01 9.51 -20.67
N TYR A 40 8.00 8.66 -20.91
CA TYR A 40 7.26 8.57 -22.17
C TYR A 40 5.82 9.12 -22.06
N GLY A 41 5.58 10.08 -21.16
CA GLY A 41 4.34 10.85 -21.10
C GLY A 41 3.14 10.19 -20.43
N ARG A 42 3.27 8.98 -19.87
CA ARG A 42 2.18 8.26 -19.19
C ARG A 42 2.20 8.56 -17.70
N VAL A 43 1.51 9.65 -17.32
CA VAL A 43 1.55 10.21 -15.95
C VAL A 43 0.63 9.46 -14.98
N ARG A 44 -0.45 8.86 -15.48
CA ARG A 44 -1.50 8.20 -14.69
C ARG A 44 -1.52 6.69 -14.99
N ILE A 45 -0.75 5.93 -14.22
CA ILE A 45 -0.82 4.47 -14.25
C ILE A 45 -1.59 4.03 -13.00
N PRO A 46 -2.63 3.20 -13.14
CA PRO A 46 -3.37 2.73 -11.98
C PRO A 46 -2.45 1.96 -11.04
N ARG A 47 -2.50 2.34 -9.76
CA ARG A 47 -1.79 1.69 -8.66
C ARG A 47 -2.80 0.92 -7.85
N ARG A 48 -2.59 -0.38 -7.63
CA ARG A 48 -3.29 -1.10 -6.57
C ARG A 48 -2.72 -0.55 -5.26
N TYR A 49 -3.46 0.34 -4.60
CA TYR A 49 -3.22 0.60 -3.19
C TYR A 49 -3.62 -0.68 -2.48
N CYS A 50 -2.65 -1.47 -2.01
CA CYS A 50 -2.96 -2.44 -0.98
C CYS A 50 -3.43 -1.62 0.21
N LEU A 51 -4.73 -1.63 0.49
CA LEU A 51 -5.26 -1.05 1.71
C LEU A 51 -4.71 -1.94 2.83
N LYS A 52 -3.72 -1.42 3.55
CA LYS A 52 -3.15 -2.11 4.70
C LYS A 52 -4.25 -2.18 5.75
N MET A 53 -4.64 -3.40 6.13
CA MET A 53 -5.55 -3.60 7.24
C MET A 53 -4.79 -3.61 8.55
N TYR A 54 -5.48 -3.20 9.59
CA TYR A 54 -4.95 -3.09 10.93
C TYR A 54 -5.96 -3.71 11.89
N THR A 55 -5.49 -4.63 12.72
CA THR A 55 -6.22 -5.10 13.89
C THR A 55 -5.80 -4.27 15.09
N ILE A 56 -6.77 -3.66 15.75
CA ILE A 56 -6.62 -2.92 17.01
C ILE A 56 -7.03 -3.85 18.14
N TYR A 57 -6.18 -3.97 19.15
CA TYR A 57 -6.49 -4.61 20.42
C TYR A 57 -6.50 -3.57 21.55
N GLY A 58 -7.41 -3.74 22.51
CA GLY A 58 -7.43 -3.00 23.76
C GLY A 58 -6.24 -3.35 24.66
N LYS A 59 -6.07 -2.62 25.76
CA LYS A 59 -4.97 -2.85 26.73
C LYS A 59 -4.99 -4.25 27.34
N ASP A 60 -6.18 -4.84 27.46
CA ASP A 60 -6.38 -6.19 28.02
C ASP A 60 -6.16 -7.30 26.98
N GLY A 61 -5.65 -6.96 25.79
CA GLY A 61 -5.45 -7.90 24.68
C GLY A 61 -6.74 -8.32 23.98
N GLN A 62 -7.89 -7.72 24.34
CA GLN A 62 -9.16 -8.00 23.69
C GLN A 62 -9.22 -7.36 22.30
N TYR A 63 -9.72 -8.12 21.32
CA TYR A 63 -10.00 -7.62 19.98
C TYR A 63 -10.97 -6.43 20.07
N ALA A 64 -10.58 -5.30 19.47
CA ALA A 64 -11.43 -4.12 19.41
C ALA A 64 -12.02 -3.94 18.02
N PHE A 65 -11.19 -3.91 16.99
CA PHE A 65 -11.63 -3.61 15.62
C PHE A 65 -10.59 -4.03 14.59
N GLU A 66 -11.03 -4.43 13.40
CA GLU A 66 -10.19 -4.68 12.23
C GLU A 66 -10.73 -3.90 11.03
N GLY A 67 -9.84 -3.21 10.33
CA GLY A 67 -10.22 -2.44 9.15
C GLY A 67 -9.04 -1.76 8.50
N THR A 68 -9.33 -0.92 7.52
CA THR A 68 -8.35 0.00 6.94
C THR A 68 -7.93 1.05 7.95
N ALA A 69 -6.79 1.71 7.71
CA ALA A 69 -6.35 2.83 8.54
C ALA A 69 -7.39 3.95 8.71
N ARG A 70 -8.33 4.09 7.77
CA ARG A 70 -9.40 5.09 7.83
C ARG A 70 -10.50 4.64 8.78
N GLU A 71 -10.99 3.42 8.60
CA GLU A 71 -12.02 2.84 9.48
C GLU A 71 -11.51 2.71 10.92
N CYS A 72 -10.24 2.33 11.11
CA CYS A 72 -9.61 2.30 12.43
C CYS A 72 -9.53 3.69 13.08
N ALA A 73 -9.26 4.73 12.30
CA ALA A 73 -9.23 6.10 12.79
C ALA A 73 -10.63 6.58 13.20
N GLU A 74 -11.64 6.25 12.40
CA GLU A 74 -13.05 6.53 12.68
C GLU A 74 -13.52 5.81 13.95
N TYR A 75 -13.22 4.52 14.09
CA TYR A 75 -13.54 3.72 15.28
C TYR A 75 -12.93 4.31 16.56
N LEU A 76 -11.68 4.77 16.49
CA LEU A 76 -10.98 5.37 17.62
C LEU A 76 -11.34 6.86 17.84
N GLY A 77 -12.12 7.47 16.94
CA GLY A 77 -12.46 8.89 17.01
C GLY A 77 -11.26 9.83 16.82
N ILE A 78 -10.22 9.39 16.11
CA ILE A 78 -9.00 10.17 15.87
C ILE A 78 -8.83 10.52 14.38
N GLN A 79 -7.98 11.50 14.10
CA GLN A 79 -7.64 11.82 12.71
C GLN A 79 -6.83 10.70 12.04
N TYR A 80 -7.07 10.48 10.75
CA TYR A 80 -6.35 9.49 9.93
C TYR A 80 -4.82 9.59 10.04
N GLN A 81 -4.27 10.80 10.00
CA GLN A 81 -2.82 11.02 10.11
C GLN A 81 -2.30 10.64 11.50
N SER A 82 -3.08 10.91 12.55
CA SER A 82 -2.77 10.50 13.92
C SER A 82 -2.75 8.99 14.07
N PHE A 83 -3.73 8.29 13.50
CA PHE A 83 -3.75 6.83 13.47
C PHE A 83 -2.50 6.26 12.77
N ARG A 84 -2.15 6.79 11.59
CA ARG A 84 -0.94 6.34 10.86
C ARG A 84 0.34 6.54 11.67
N ARG A 85 0.48 7.67 12.36
CA ARG A 85 1.63 7.93 13.23
C ARG A 85 1.67 6.95 14.40
N MET A 86 0.53 6.73 15.05
CA MET A 86 0.38 5.79 16.16
C MET A 86 0.76 4.37 15.73
N ALA A 87 0.19 3.86 14.64
CA ALA A 87 0.49 2.53 14.12
C ALA A 87 1.97 2.38 13.75
N SER A 88 2.59 3.42 13.16
CA SER A 88 4.03 3.40 12.86
C SER A 88 4.91 3.43 14.11
N GLN A 89 4.51 4.15 15.16
CA GLN A 89 5.25 4.19 16.42
C GLN A 89 5.14 2.86 17.16
N TYR A 90 3.96 2.24 17.16
CA TYR A 90 3.76 0.93 17.74
C TYR A 90 4.60 -0.14 17.03
N GLN A 91 4.63 -0.14 15.69
CA GLN A 91 5.47 -1.06 14.92
C GLN A 91 6.98 -0.89 15.17
N ARG A 92 7.44 0.33 15.49
CA ARG A 92 8.87 0.61 15.72
C ARG A 92 9.33 0.38 17.15
N TYR A 93 8.47 0.66 18.12
CA TYR A 93 8.86 0.73 19.53
C TYR A 93 8.03 -0.17 20.45
N GLY A 94 6.97 -0.82 19.94
CA GLY A 94 6.05 -1.62 20.75
C GLY A 94 5.30 -0.82 21.82
N LYS A 95 5.23 0.51 21.67
CA LYS A 95 4.66 1.43 22.67
C LYS A 95 3.47 2.17 22.09
N GLY A 96 2.36 2.17 22.82
CA GLY A 96 1.12 2.84 22.45
C GLY A 96 0.00 2.51 23.44
N GLN A 97 -1.06 3.32 23.43
CA GLN A 97 -2.27 3.05 24.23
C GLN A 97 -3.04 1.82 23.73
N TYR A 98 -2.85 1.46 22.46
CA TYR A 98 -3.47 0.32 21.79
C TYR A 98 -2.41 -0.53 21.10
N ALA A 99 -2.61 -1.84 21.08
CA ALA A 99 -1.78 -2.73 20.28
C ALA A 99 -2.33 -2.80 18.85
N VAL A 100 -1.47 -2.47 17.88
CA VAL A 100 -1.88 -2.34 16.47
C VAL A 100 -1.03 -3.27 15.62
N TYR A 101 -1.66 -4.32 15.08
CA TYR A 101 -0.99 -5.28 14.21
C TYR A 101 -1.46 -5.11 12.78
N PRO A 102 -0.54 -5.15 11.80
CA PRO A 102 -0.94 -5.18 10.40
C PRO A 102 -1.50 -6.57 10.08
N SER A 103 -2.77 -6.66 9.70
CA SER A 103 -3.36 -7.89 9.17
C SER A 103 -2.88 -8.07 7.74
N GLU A 104 -2.22 -9.19 7.46
CA GLU A 104 -1.91 -9.57 6.08
C GLU A 104 -3.20 -10.08 5.43
N VAL A 105 -3.80 -9.24 4.59
CA VAL A 105 -4.83 -9.71 3.66
C VAL A 105 -4.09 -10.24 2.44
N GLU A 106 -4.01 -11.57 2.32
CA GLU A 106 -3.70 -12.18 1.03
C GLU A 106 -4.77 -11.73 0.02
N ALA A 107 -4.33 -11.14 -1.08
CA ALA A 107 -5.14 -10.41 -2.05
C ALA A 107 -5.10 -11.03 -3.45
#